data_AF-A0A2W5E9A4-F1
#
_entry.id   AF-A0A2W5E9A4-F1
#
_cell.length_a   1.000
_cell.length_b   1.000
_cell.length_c   1.000
_cell.angle_alpha   90.00
_cell.angle_beta   90.00
_cell.angle_gamma   90.00
#
_symmetry.space_group_name_H-M   'P 1'
#
loop_
_entity.id
_entity.type
_entity.pdbx_description
1 polymer ?
#
loop_
_entity_poly.entity_id
_entity_poly.type
_entity_poly.pdbx_seq_one_letter_code
_entity_poly.pdbx_strand_id
1 'polypeptide(L)'
;MEERKTSALKNAITILVSIAIAGIFLWLALRGLDLDKIEQSLKKANYIWVGFAAVFGVSAYIFRAVRWNLLLEPMGHKISNSNSLWSISFGYLMNLTIPRSGELARSTALYGVEKVPVDKSFGTIILERVIDLVCMLIFLGLTLIFKFEAIYSFYEKSGVKFNPFFIIGIIVGIISSFVVFIKFKERFRKFSLLSKIIDFIDGIIAGLTSVFKLRQKIKFILLTGGIWICYFFASYLVCFSLPETSDFTLADGCF
;
A
#
# COMPACT_ATOMS: atom_id res chain seq x y z
N MET A 1 8.66 19.61 34.60
CA MET A 1 7.71 18.50 34.90
C MET A 1 6.30 18.77 34.36
N GLU A 2 5.92 20.04 34.21
CA GLU A 2 4.62 20.49 33.70
C GLU A 2 4.40 20.21 32.20
N GLU A 3 5.41 20.43 31.33
CA GLU A 3 5.31 20.16 29.89
C GLU A 3 5.05 18.68 29.53
N ARG A 4 5.57 17.73 30.31
CA ARG A 4 5.32 16.29 30.11
C ARG A 4 3.88 15.90 30.41
N LYS A 5 3.23 16.56 31.39
CA LYS A 5 1.82 16.29 31.76
C LYS A 5 0.86 16.77 30.67
N THR A 6 1.13 17.94 30.07
CA THR A 6 0.29 18.51 29.00
C THR A 6 0.34 17.66 27.73
N SER A 7 1.51 17.09 27.39
CA SER A 7 1.68 16.16 26.27
C SER A 7 0.93 14.84 26.50
N ALA A 8 1.00 14.28 27.72
CA ALA A 8 0.29 13.06 28.09
C ALA A 8 -1.23 13.24 28.03
N LEU A 9 -1.75 14.38 28.52
CA LEU A 9 -3.18 14.72 28.46
C LEU A 9 -3.65 14.87 27.01
N LYS A 10 -2.88 15.57 26.17
CA LYS A 10 -3.19 15.75 24.73
C LYS A 10 -3.22 14.41 23.99
N ASN A 11 -2.27 13.52 24.28
CA ASN A 11 -2.24 12.16 23.72
C ASN A 11 -3.42 11.33 24.20
N ALA A 12 -3.76 11.37 25.49
CA ALA A 12 -4.91 10.66 26.04
C ALA A 12 -6.23 11.13 25.42
N ILE A 13 -6.41 12.44 25.26
CA ILE A 13 -7.58 13.03 24.57
C ILE A 13 -7.61 12.58 23.10
N THR A 14 -6.46 12.60 22.42
CA THR A 14 -6.37 12.16 21.01
C THR A 14 -6.74 10.67 20.87
N ILE A 15 -6.27 9.82 21.78
CA ILE A 15 -6.62 8.39 21.81
C ILE A 15 -8.12 8.22 22.08
N LEU A 16 -8.68 8.90 23.08
CA LEU A 16 -10.10 8.83 23.42
C LEU A 16 -10.99 9.28 22.25
N VAL A 17 -10.64 10.41 21.62
CA VAL A 17 -11.36 10.90 20.44
C VAL A 17 -11.23 9.91 19.28
N SER A 18 -10.06 9.33 19.03
CA SER A 18 -9.87 8.32 17.97
C SER A 18 -10.70 7.07 18.22
N ILE A 19 -10.76 6.59 19.47
CA ILE A 19 -11.57 5.44 19.86
C ILE A 19 -13.07 5.75 19.73
N ALA A 20 -13.51 6.93 20.18
CA ALA A 20 -14.90 7.35 20.05
C ALA A 20 -15.32 7.43 18.58
N ILE A 21 -14.49 8.04 17.74
CA ILE A 21 -14.72 8.11 16.29
C ILE A 21 -14.77 6.69 15.68
N ALA A 22 -13.79 5.84 15.99
CA ALA A 22 -13.77 4.46 15.52
C ALA A 22 -15.02 3.69 15.96
N GLY A 23 -15.46 3.85 17.21
CA GLY A 23 -16.68 3.24 17.74
C GLY A 23 -17.94 3.73 17.05
N ILE A 24 -18.05 5.03 16.77
CA ILE A 24 -19.18 5.60 16.01
C ILE A 24 -19.22 5.01 14.60
N PHE A 25 -18.09 4.95 13.89
CA PHE A 25 -18.04 4.37 12.54
C PHE A 25 -18.30 2.87 12.55
N LEU A 26 -17.80 2.13 13.55
CA LEU A 26 -18.08 0.72 13.70
C LEU A 26 -19.57 0.48 13.97
N TRP A 27 -20.19 1.27 14.85
CA TRP A 27 -21.62 1.19 15.11
C TRP A 27 -22.45 1.55 13.87
N LEU A 28 -22.08 2.60 13.13
CA LEU A 28 -22.74 2.95 11.87
C LEU A 28 -22.64 1.82 10.84
N ALA A 29 -21.48 1.15 10.75
CA ALA A 29 -21.29 0.01 9.86
C ALA A 29 -22.09 -1.22 10.28
N LEU A 30 -22.23 -1.48 11.59
CA LEU A 30 -22.88 -2.68 12.12
C LEU A 30 -24.39 -2.53 12.34
N ARG A 31 -24.92 -1.32 12.55
CA ARG A 31 -26.34 -1.10 12.90
C ARG A 31 -27.34 -1.61 11.85
N GLY A 32 -26.92 -1.67 10.58
CA GLY A 32 -27.74 -2.18 9.48
C GLY A 32 -27.49 -3.65 9.13
N LEU A 33 -26.57 -4.32 9.83
CA LEU A 33 -26.20 -5.70 9.54
C LEU A 33 -26.99 -6.68 10.38
N ASP A 34 -27.60 -7.65 9.70
CA ASP A 34 -28.31 -8.76 10.31
C ASP A 34 -27.29 -9.85 10.67
N LEU A 35 -26.96 -9.95 11.96
CA LEU A 35 -25.92 -10.86 12.45
C LEU A 35 -26.24 -12.33 12.12
N ASP A 36 -27.52 -12.69 12.08
CA ASP A 36 -27.97 -14.04 11.72
C ASP A 36 -27.66 -14.35 10.25
N LYS A 37 -27.77 -13.35 9.36
CA LYS A 37 -27.37 -13.51 7.95
C LYS A 37 -25.86 -13.66 7.80
N ILE A 38 -25.07 -12.91 8.56
CA ILE A 38 -23.61 -13.04 8.55
C ILE A 38 -23.20 -14.45 8.98
N GLU A 39 -23.78 -14.96 10.07
CA GLU A 39 -23.48 -16.32 10.54
C GLU A 39 -23.87 -17.38 9.51
N GLN A 40 -25.03 -17.23 8.86
CA GLN A 40 -25.46 -18.14 7.80
C GLN A 40 -24.55 -18.08 6.57
N SER A 41 -24.13 -16.90 6.12
CA SER A 41 -23.19 -16.76 4.99
C SER A 41 -21.82 -17.36 5.35
N LEU A 42 -21.32 -17.16 6.56
CA LEU A 42 -20.07 -17.79 7.03
C LEU A 42 -20.17 -19.32 7.07
N LYS A 43 -21.30 -19.87 7.53
CA LYS A 43 -21.53 -21.34 7.54
C LYS A 43 -21.60 -21.94 6.15
N LYS A 44 -22.07 -21.19 5.15
CA LYS A 44 -22.14 -21.61 3.74
C LYS A 44 -20.81 -21.40 3.00
N ALA A 45 -19.85 -20.70 3.59
CA ALA A 45 -18.61 -20.35 2.93
C ALA A 45 -17.75 -21.59 2.67
N ASN A 46 -17.19 -21.69 1.46
CA ASN A 46 -16.23 -22.72 1.12
C ASN A 46 -14.80 -22.26 1.48
N TYR A 47 -14.33 -22.74 2.64
CA TYR A 47 -13.01 -22.41 3.17
C TYR A 47 -11.83 -22.96 2.36
N ILE A 48 -12.06 -23.87 1.39
CA ILE A 48 -10.99 -24.35 0.50
C ILE A 48 -10.42 -23.18 -0.32
N TRP A 49 -11.29 -22.29 -0.80
CA TRP A 49 -10.88 -21.08 -1.51
C TRP A 49 -10.06 -20.12 -0.64
N VAL A 50 -10.43 -20.00 0.63
CA VAL A 50 -9.65 -19.24 1.63
C VAL A 50 -8.25 -19.85 1.81
N GLY A 51 -8.15 -21.18 1.83
CA GLY A 51 -6.88 -21.90 1.86
C GLY A 51 -6.00 -21.57 0.65
N PHE A 52 -6.54 -21.63 -0.57
CA PHE A 52 -5.81 -21.25 -1.77
C PHE A 52 -5.37 -19.78 -1.75
N ALA A 53 -6.25 -18.87 -1.34
CA ALA A 53 -5.91 -17.47 -1.19
C ALA A 53 -4.77 -17.24 -0.18
N ALA A 54 -4.78 -17.98 0.94
CA ALA A 54 -3.72 -17.92 1.94
C ALA A 54 -2.37 -18.36 1.37
N VAL A 55 -2.33 -19.37 0.50
CA VAL A 55 -1.08 -19.80 -0.18
C VAL A 55 -0.50 -18.66 -1.02
N PHE A 56 -1.32 -17.93 -1.78
CA PHE A 56 -0.88 -16.76 -2.54
C PHE A 56 -0.44 -15.62 -1.61
N GLY A 57 -1.16 -15.38 -0.51
CA GLY A 57 -0.80 -14.39 0.51
C GLY A 57 0.59 -14.65 1.12
N VAL A 58 0.87 -15.90 1.51
CA VAL A 58 2.17 -16.32 2.04
C VAL A 58 3.26 -16.25 0.97
N SER A 59 2.95 -16.66 -0.26
CA SER A 59 3.89 -16.57 -1.40
C SER A 59 4.32 -15.13 -1.67
N ALA A 60 3.39 -14.17 -1.56
CA ALA A 60 3.71 -12.76 -1.68
C ALA A 60 4.74 -12.30 -0.64
N TYR A 61 4.69 -12.82 0.60
CA TYR A 61 5.66 -12.48 1.65
C TYR A 61 7.05 -13.03 1.32
N ILE A 62 7.12 -14.25 0.78
CA ILE A 62 8.36 -14.87 0.34
C ILE A 62 8.98 -14.05 -0.81
N PHE A 63 8.20 -13.68 -1.82
CA PHE A 63 8.70 -12.86 -2.92
C PHE A 63 9.17 -11.49 -2.45
N ARG A 64 8.47 -10.90 -1.47
CA ARG A 64 8.87 -9.63 -0.85
C ARG A 64 10.19 -9.74 -0.11
N ALA A 65 10.42 -10.82 0.62
CA ALA A 65 11.69 -11.09 1.29
C ALA A 65 12.85 -11.21 0.30
N VAL A 66 12.68 -11.98 -0.77
CA VAL A 66 13.71 -12.13 -1.81
C VAL A 66 13.95 -10.80 -2.54
N ARG A 67 12.89 -10.03 -2.82
CA ARG A 67 12.99 -8.72 -3.46
C ARG A 67 13.73 -7.72 -2.58
N TRP A 68 13.48 -7.73 -1.27
CA TRP A 68 14.14 -6.83 -0.33
C TRP A 68 15.66 -7.06 -0.30
N ASN A 69 16.09 -8.31 -0.41
CA ASN A 69 17.52 -8.66 -0.48
C ASN A 69 18.21 -8.04 -1.71
N LEU A 70 17.50 -7.95 -2.84
CA LEU A 70 18.02 -7.29 -4.05
C LEU A 70 18.18 -5.77 -3.87
N LEU A 71 17.35 -5.13 -3.04
CA LEU A 71 17.46 -3.70 -2.73
C LEU A 71 18.63 -3.39 -1.79
N LEU A 72 19.01 -4.36 -0.95
CA LEU A 72 20.12 -4.23 -0.01
C LEU A 72 21.49 -4.52 -0.65
N GLU A 73 21.53 -5.33 -1.71
CA GLU A 73 22.78 -5.75 -2.39
C GLU A 73 23.65 -4.58 -2.88
N PRO A 74 23.12 -3.51 -3.52
CA PRO A 74 23.92 -2.36 -3.95
C PRO A 74 24.55 -1.57 -2.80
N MET A 75 24.00 -1.70 -1.60
CA MET A 75 24.53 -1.05 -0.40
C MET A 75 25.59 -1.90 0.32
N GLY A 76 26.00 -3.02 -0.28
CA GLY A 76 27.01 -3.94 0.26
C GLY A 76 26.45 -4.95 1.26
N HIS A 77 25.12 -5.05 1.41
CA HIS A 77 24.49 -5.94 2.37
C HIS A 77 23.81 -7.11 1.65
N LYS A 78 24.34 -8.32 1.84
CA LYS A 78 23.71 -9.57 1.40
C LYS A 78 23.19 -10.32 2.61
N ILE A 79 21.87 -10.41 2.72
CA ILE A 79 21.20 -11.06 3.85
C ILE A 79 20.55 -12.38 3.42
N SER A 80 20.28 -13.26 4.37
CA SER A 80 19.56 -14.50 4.13
C SER A 80 18.08 -14.23 3.78
N ASN A 81 17.52 -14.99 2.83
CA ASN A 81 16.09 -14.92 2.50
C ASN A 81 15.21 -15.25 3.70
N SER A 82 15.64 -16.18 4.57
CA SER A 82 14.90 -16.57 5.77
C SER A 82 14.89 -15.44 6.80
N ASN A 83 16.03 -14.81 7.07
CA ASN A 83 16.13 -13.70 8.01
C ASN A 83 15.33 -12.47 7.52
N SER A 84 15.35 -12.23 6.22
CA SER A 84 14.53 -11.23 5.55
C SER A 84 13.02 -11.52 5.74
N LEU A 85 12.61 -12.77 5.51
CA LEU A 85 11.21 -13.20 5.69
C LEU A 85 10.76 -13.03 7.14
N TRP A 86 11.53 -13.51 8.11
CA TRP A 86 11.20 -13.38 9.54
C TRP A 86 11.15 -11.93 10.00
N SER A 87 12.07 -11.09 9.52
CA SER A 87 12.06 -9.66 9.83
C SER A 87 10.82 -8.96 9.26
N ILE A 88 10.42 -9.31 8.04
CA ILE A 88 9.19 -8.80 7.41
C ILE A 88 7.95 -9.28 8.17
N SER A 89 7.86 -10.58 8.49
CA SER A 89 6.74 -11.15 9.25
C SER A 89 6.62 -10.51 10.64
N PHE A 90 7.73 -10.25 11.32
CA PHE A 90 7.74 -9.51 12.58
C PHE A 90 7.22 -8.08 12.40
N GLY A 91 7.61 -7.39 11.32
CA GLY A 91 7.05 -6.08 10.99
C GLY A 91 5.53 -6.12 10.77
N TYR A 92 5.02 -7.13 10.05
CA TYR A 92 3.59 -7.31 9.88
C TYR A 92 2.86 -7.61 11.20
N LEU A 93 3.45 -8.44 12.07
CA LEU A 93 2.92 -8.71 13.40
C LEU A 93 2.84 -7.43 14.24
N MET A 94 3.87 -6.59 14.22
CA MET A 94 3.88 -5.32 14.93
C MET A 94 2.85 -4.31 14.40
N ASN A 95 2.51 -4.38 13.11
CA ASN A 95 1.43 -3.56 12.57
C ASN A 95 0.04 -3.96 13.10
N LEU A 96 -0.14 -5.20 13.58
CA LEU A 96 -1.39 -5.63 14.24
C LEU A 96 -1.50 -5.09 15.67
N THR A 97 -0.36 -4.84 16.34
CA THR A 97 -0.34 -4.34 17.72
C THR A 97 -0.33 -2.82 17.77
N ILE A 98 0.61 -2.19 17.05
CA ILE A 98 0.75 -0.74 16.97
C ILE A 98 0.69 -0.35 15.49
N PRO A 99 -0.39 0.31 15.05
CA PRO A 99 -0.53 0.73 13.65
C PRO A 99 0.68 1.55 13.19
N ARG A 100 1.18 1.25 11.99
CA ARG A 100 2.30 1.95 11.32
C ARG A 100 3.67 1.83 12.01
N SER A 101 3.81 0.93 12.99
CA SER A 101 5.11 0.65 13.64
C SER A 101 5.92 -0.42 12.91
N GLY A 102 5.28 -1.20 12.03
CA GLY A 102 5.85 -2.39 11.41
C GLY A 102 7.06 -2.13 10.52
N GLU A 103 7.10 -1.00 9.84
CA GLU A 103 8.25 -0.59 9.02
C GLU A 103 9.51 -0.35 9.84
N LEU A 104 9.36 0.30 11.00
CA LEU A 104 10.47 0.50 11.93
C LEU A 104 10.82 -0.80 12.65
N ALA A 105 9.82 -1.61 12.99
CA ALA A 105 10.03 -2.91 13.63
C ALA A 105 10.80 -3.90 12.75
N ARG A 106 10.52 -3.96 11.44
CA ARG A 106 11.28 -4.85 10.53
C ARG A 106 12.72 -4.39 10.33
N SER A 107 12.99 -3.09 10.29
CA SER A 107 14.35 -2.58 10.12
C SER A 107 15.19 -2.78 11.38
N THR A 108 14.61 -2.61 12.58
CA THR A 108 15.28 -2.92 13.84
C THR A 108 15.48 -4.43 14.04
N ALA A 109 14.50 -5.25 13.70
CA ALA A 109 14.65 -6.71 13.72
C ALA A 109 15.78 -7.18 12.79
N LEU A 110 15.84 -6.63 11.56
CA LEU A 110 16.90 -6.95 10.61
C LEU A 110 18.29 -6.54 11.13
N TYR A 111 18.41 -5.39 11.78
CA TYR A 111 19.65 -5.00 12.45
C TYR A 111 20.08 -6.02 13.53
N GLY A 112 19.11 -6.59 14.25
CA GLY A 112 19.36 -7.63 15.25
C GLY A 112 20.02 -8.90 14.67
N VAL A 113 19.52 -9.37 13.52
CA VAL A 113 19.93 -10.67 12.93
C VAL A 113 21.04 -10.56 11.88
N GLU A 114 21.08 -9.47 11.12
CA GLU A 114 21.96 -9.32 9.94
C GLU A 114 22.84 -8.05 10.03
N LYS A 115 22.73 -7.28 11.12
CA LYS A 115 23.53 -6.06 11.38
C LYS A 115 23.46 -4.99 10.28
N VAL A 116 22.42 -5.03 9.44
CA VAL A 116 22.16 -3.98 8.45
C VAL A 116 21.70 -2.72 9.18
N PRO A 117 22.38 -1.56 8.98
CA PRO A 117 21.98 -0.31 9.63
C PRO A 117 20.49 0.02 9.41
N VAL A 118 19.83 0.47 10.48
CA VAL A 118 18.38 0.73 10.49
C VAL A 118 18.02 1.83 9.49
N ASP A 119 18.83 2.87 9.37
CA ASP A 119 18.70 3.97 8.41
C ASP A 119 18.75 3.49 6.95
N LYS A 120 19.73 2.65 6.60
CA LYS A 120 19.87 2.09 5.25
C LYS A 120 18.71 1.16 4.90
N SER A 121 18.40 0.24 5.79
CA SER A 121 17.30 -0.71 5.58
C SER A 121 15.97 0.04 5.48
N PHE A 122 15.70 1.01 6.37
CA PHE A 122 14.49 1.85 6.31
C PHE A 122 14.38 2.64 5.00
N GLY A 123 15.49 3.19 4.48
CA GLY A 123 15.53 3.83 3.16
C GLY A 123 15.04 2.90 2.04
N THR A 124 15.43 1.63 2.05
CA THR A 124 14.93 0.65 1.06
C THR A 124 13.46 0.28 1.26
N ILE A 125 12.94 0.35 2.48
CA ILE A 125 11.52 0.13 2.75
C ILE A 125 10.70 1.26 2.12
N ILE A 126 11.14 2.51 2.28
CA ILE A 126 10.47 3.65 1.63
C ILE A 126 10.48 3.46 0.11
N LEU A 127 11.64 3.12 -0.46
CA LEU A 127 11.74 2.86 -1.90
C LEU A 127 10.79 1.74 -2.34
N GLU A 128 10.70 0.65 -1.57
CA GLU A 128 9.74 -0.42 -1.79
C GLU A 128 8.30 0.10 -1.82
N ARG A 129 7.91 0.97 -0.88
CA ARG A 129 6.56 1.58 -0.83
C ARG A 129 6.28 2.45 -2.05
N VAL A 130 7.27 3.21 -2.52
CA VAL A 130 7.10 4.04 -3.73
C VAL A 130 6.90 3.14 -4.95
N ILE A 131 7.67 2.05 -5.09
CA ILE A 131 7.50 1.10 -6.20
C ILE A 131 6.10 0.47 -6.14
N ASP A 132 5.67 0.02 -4.96
CA ASP A 132 4.33 -0.55 -4.80
C ASP A 132 3.24 0.51 -5.10
N LEU A 133 3.42 1.78 -4.73
CA LEU A 133 2.49 2.86 -5.08
C LEU A 133 2.42 3.09 -6.60
N VAL A 134 3.55 3.08 -7.30
CA VAL A 134 3.57 3.18 -8.77
C VAL A 134 2.80 2.02 -9.39
N CYS A 135 2.99 0.79 -8.90
CA CYS A 135 2.22 -0.36 -9.35
C CYS A 135 0.72 -0.19 -9.05
N MET A 136 0.34 0.29 -7.86
CA MET A 136 -1.06 0.60 -7.51
C MET A 136 -1.68 1.58 -8.52
N LEU A 137 -0.96 2.63 -8.90
CA LEU A 137 -1.44 3.61 -9.88
C LEU A 137 -1.61 3.01 -11.27
N ILE A 138 -0.73 2.08 -11.67
CA ILE A 138 -0.86 1.33 -12.93
C ILE A 138 -2.13 0.45 -12.88
N PHE A 139 -2.33 -0.31 -11.82
CA PHE A 139 -3.52 -1.15 -11.65
C PHE A 139 -4.80 -0.30 -11.62
N LEU A 140 -4.80 0.83 -10.91
CA LEU A 140 -5.91 1.78 -10.92
C LEU A 140 -6.22 2.28 -12.32
N GLY A 141 -5.20 2.66 -13.10
CA GLY A 141 -5.36 3.06 -14.50
C GLY A 141 -5.97 1.96 -15.37
N LEU A 142 -5.51 0.72 -15.21
CA LEU A 142 -6.08 -0.44 -15.90
C LEU A 142 -7.54 -0.67 -15.51
N THR A 143 -7.88 -0.56 -14.22
CA THR A 143 -9.26 -0.70 -13.74
C THR A 143 -10.17 0.37 -14.32
N LEU A 144 -9.72 1.63 -14.41
CA LEU A 144 -10.49 2.70 -15.05
C LEU A 144 -10.78 2.42 -16.54
N ILE A 145 -9.84 1.78 -17.25
CA ILE A 145 -10.02 1.40 -18.66
C ILE A 145 -10.98 0.21 -18.78
N PHE A 146 -10.74 -0.87 -18.02
CA PHE A 146 -11.53 -2.11 -18.14
C PHE A 146 -12.94 -2.00 -17.57
N LYS A 147 -13.16 -1.17 -16.54
CA LYS A 147 -14.48 -0.96 -15.90
C LYS A 147 -15.10 0.38 -16.26
N PHE A 148 -14.66 1.02 -17.35
CA PHE A 148 -15.17 2.31 -17.79
C PHE A 148 -16.70 2.32 -17.91
N GLU A 149 -17.29 1.30 -18.52
CA GLU A 149 -18.75 1.19 -18.69
C GLU A 149 -19.49 1.08 -17.35
N ALA A 150 -18.95 0.29 -16.41
CA ALA A 150 -19.54 0.15 -15.08
C ALA A 150 -19.49 1.49 -14.32
N ILE A 151 -18.35 2.19 -14.36
CA ILE A 151 -18.17 3.51 -13.76
C ILE A 151 -19.13 4.53 -14.40
N TYR A 152 -19.24 4.52 -15.73
CA TYR A 152 -20.14 5.40 -16.47
C TYR A 152 -21.62 5.14 -16.12
N SER A 153 -22.02 3.86 -16.01
CA SER A 153 -23.38 3.50 -15.60
C SER A 153 -23.70 3.92 -14.16
N PHE A 154 -22.72 3.84 -13.25
CA PHE A 154 -22.85 4.32 -11.87
C PHE A 154 -22.98 5.84 -11.83
N TYR A 155 -22.20 6.55 -12.67
CA TYR A 155 -22.29 7.99 -12.84
C TYR A 155 -23.67 8.42 -13.33
N GLU A 156 -24.21 7.80 -14.38
CA GLU A 156 -25.57 8.10 -14.87
C GLU A 156 -26.64 7.90 -13.79
N LYS A 157 -26.53 6.82 -13.01
CA LYS A 157 -27.47 6.52 -11.91
C LYS A 157 -27.35 7.47 -10.71
N SER A 158 -26.19 8.07 -10.50
CA SER A 158 -25.94 8.97 -9.36
C SER A 158 -26.71 10.29 -9.45
N GLY A 159 -27.20 10.67 -10.65
CA GLY A 159 -27.88 11.94 -10.88
C GLY A 159 -26.95 13.17 -10.81
N VAL A 160 -25.66 12.99 -10.54
CA VAL A 160 -24.67 14.06 -10.48
C VAL A 160 -24.23 14.40 -11.90
N LYS A 161 -24.61 15.56 -12.42
CA LYS A 161 -24.16 16.06 -13.73
C LYS A 161 -22.87 16.84 -13.59
N PHE A 162 -21.72 16.16 -13.65
CA PHE A 162 -20.45 16.86 -13.83
C PHE A 162 -20.30 17.26 -15.29
N ASN A 163 -19.90 18.51 -15.52
CA ASN A 163 -19.55 18.96 -16.87
C ASN A 163 -18.25 18.22 -17.30
N PRO A 164 -18.24 17.44 -18.40
CA PRO A 164 -17.04 16.73 -18.86
C PRO A 164 -15.85 17.68 -19.06
N PHE A 165 -16.12 18.91 -19.50
CA PHE A 165 -15.09 19.96 -19.63
C PHE A 165 -14.49 20.39 -18.29
N PHE A 166 -15.24 20.26 -17.18
CA PHE A 166 -14.73 20.54 -15.85
C PHE A 166 -13.77 19.44 -15.37
N ILE A 167 -14.10 18.16 -15.61
CA ILE A 167 -13.20 17.04 -15.28
C ILE A 167 -11.92 17.10 -16.13
N ILE A 168 -12.07 17.30 -17.44
CA ILE A 168 -10.94 17.49 -18.36
C ILE A 168 -10.12 18.71 -17.93
N GLY A 169 -10.79 19.81 -17.55
CA GLY A 169 -10.14 21.02 -17.02
C GLY A 169 -9.35 20.77 -15.74
N ILE A 170 -9.86 19.97 -14.80
CA ILE A 170 -9.12 19.56 -13.60
C ILE A 170 -7.91 18.73 -13.98
N ILE A 171 -8.07 17.73 -14.85
CA ILE A 171 -6.96 16.86 -15.28
C ILE A 171 -5.86 17.69 -15.97
N VAL A 172 -6.23 18.54 -16.92
CA VAL A 172 -5.30 19.44 -17.63
C VAL A 172 -4.68 20.44 -16.66
N GLY A 173 -5.44 20.96 -15.69
CA GLY A 173 -4.94 21.84 -14.64
C GLY A 173 -3.90 21.18 -13.75
N ILE A 174 -4.14 19.93 -13.34
CA ILE A 174 -3.18 19.13 -12.57
C ILE A 174 -1.92 18.87 -13.38
N ILE A 175 -2.06 18.42 -14.64
CA ILE A 175 -0.93 18.12 -15.52
C ILE A 175 -0.11 19.38 -15.79
N SER A 176 -0.75 20.50 -16.14
CA SER A 176 -0.07 21.77 -16.41
C SER A 176 0.62 22.32 -15.18
N SER A 177 -0.03 22.29 -14.01
CA SER A 177 0.58 22.67 -12.72
C SER A 177 1.80 21.81 -12.40
N PHE A 178 1.71 20.50 -12.62
CA PHE A 178 2.84 19.58 -12.44
C PHE A 178 3.99 19.88 -13.41
N VAL A 179 3.71 20.15 -14.68
CA VAL A 179 4.72 20.53 -15.69
C VAL A 179 5.39 21.86 -15.33
N VAL A 180 4.62 22.86 -14.92
CA VAL A 180 5.15 24.15 -14.43
C VAL A 180 6.03 23.93 -13.20
N PHE A 181 5.58 23.12 -12.24
CA PHE A 181 6.36 22.80 -11.04
C PHE A 181 7.72 22.18 -11.41
N ILE A 182 7.77 21.22 -12.33
CA ILE A 182 9.02 20.60 -12.79
C ILE A 182 9.91 21.61 -13.51
N LYS A 183 9.36 22.40 -14.44
CA LYS A 183 10.13 23.37 -15.24
C LYS A 183 10.73 24.49 -14.39
N PHE A 184 10.02 24.91 -13.34
CA PHE A 184 10.43 25.99 -12.45
C PHE A 184 10.98 25.49 -11.11
N LYS A 185 11.25 24.18 -10.96
CA LYS A 185 11.69 23.58 -9.68
C LYS A 185 12.91 24.30 -9.09
N GLU A 186 13.91 24.62 -9.91
CA GLU A 186 15.13 25.32 -9.45
C GLU A 186 14.84 26.75 -8.98
N ARG A 187 13.80 27.39 -9.52
CA ARG A 187 13.35 28.72 -9.05
C ARG A 187 12.62 28.62 -7.71
N PHE A 188 11.84 27.56 -7.53
CA PHE A 188 11.14 27.26 -6.28
C PHE A 188 12.10 26.82 -5.15
N ARG A 189 13.26 26.24 -5.48
CA ARG A 189 14.30 25.85 -4.52
C ARG A 189 14.84 27.03 -3.68
N LYS A 190 14.58 28.27 -4.07
CA LYS A 190 14.91 29.48 -3.30
C LYS A 190 14.12 29.60 -2.00
N PHE A 191 12.95 28.97 -1.89
CA PHE A 191 12.14 28.98 -0.68
C PHE A 191 12.49 27.78 0.22
N SER A 192 12.75 28.02 1.51
CA SER A 192 13.21 27.00 2.47
C SER A 192 12.28 25.79 2.61
N LEU A 193 10.97 25.96 2.43
CA LEU A 193 10.01 24.86 2.45
C LEU A 193 10.02 24.06 1.14
N LEU A 194 10.09 24.74 0.00
CA LEU A 194 10.06 24.09 -1.31
C LEU A 194 11.37 23.37 -1.63
N SER A 195 12.52 23.87 -1.17
CA SER A 195 13.80 23.16 -1.33
C SER A 195 13.75 21.78 -0.67
N LYS A 196 13.26 21.68 0.57
CA LYS A 196 13.10 20.40 1.27
C LYS A 196 12.18 19.43 0.52
N ILE A 197 11.09 19.92 -0.05
CA ILE A 197 10.16 19.09 -0.85
C ILE A 197 10.85 18.62 -2.13
N ILE A 198 11.54 19.51 -2.84
CA ILE A 198 12.26 19.18 -4.08
C ILE A 198 13.38 18.17 -3.80
N ASP A 199 14.16 18.36 -2.75
CA ASP A 199 15.25 17.45 -2.38
C ASP A 199 14.71 16.06 -2.00
N PHE A 200 13.55 16.01 -1.33
CA PHE A 200 12.86 14.76 -1.04
C PHE A 200 12.37 14.06 -2.32
N ILE A 201 11.76 14.80 -3.25
CA ILE A 201 11.31 14.26 -4.55
C ILE A 201 12.49 13.77 -5.38
N ASP A 202 13.55 14.56 -5.52
CA ASP A 202 14.78 14.20 -6.24
C ASP A 202 15.40 12.94 -5.61
N GLY A 203 15.39 12.82 -4.28
CA GLY A 203 15.81 11.62 -3.54
C GLY A 203 14.98 10.37 -3.87
N ILE A 204 13.64 10.50 -3.95
CA ILE A 204 12.75 9.42 -4.38
C ILE A 204 13.03 9.02 -5.83
N ILE A 205 13.16 9.98 -6.75
CA ILE A 205 13.43 9.71 -8.17
C ILE A 205 14.79 9.04 -8.33
N ALA A 206 15.82 9.48 -7.61
CA ALA A 206 17.13 8.85 -7.59
C ALA A 206 17.05 7.40 -7.06
N GLY A 207 16.28 7.19 -5.99
CA GLY A 207 15.98 5.86 -5.45
C GLY A 207 15.29 4.95 -6.46
N LEU A 208 14.22 5.42 -7.13
CA LEU A 208 13.53 4.67 -8.19
C LEU A 208 14.47 4.37 -9.36
N THR A 209 15.28 5.34 -9.77
CA THR A 209 16.26 5.17 -10.86
C THR A 209 17.34 4.14 -10.49
N SER A 210 17.68 4.03 -9.19
CA SER A 210 18.65 3.04 -8.71
C SER A 210 18.16 1.59 -8.90
N VAL A 211 16.85 1.35 -8.87
CA VAL A 211 16.25 0.03 -9.13
C VAL A 211 16.58 -0.44 -10.54
N PHE A 212 16.57 0.47 -11.53
CA PHE A 212 16.94 0.14 -12.90
C PHE A 212 18.43 -0.15 -13.08
N LYS A 213 19.27 0.23 -12.11
CA LYS A 213 20.72 -0.06 -12.07
C LYS A 213 21.07 -1.34 -11.32
N LEU A 214 20.08 -2.08 -10.80
CA LEU A 214 20.32 -3.35 -10.11
C LEU A 214 20.96 -4.39 -11.05
N ARG A 215 21.96 -5.12 -10.52
CA ARG A 215 22.61 -6.22 -11.23
C ARG A 215 21.60 -7.28 -11.71
N GLN A 216 20.57 -7.55 -10.91
CA GLN A 216 19.50 -8.51 -11.21
C GLN A 216 18.16 -7.82 -11.46
N LYS A 217 18.13 -6.75 -12.27
CA LYS A 217 16.90 -5.98 -12.56
C LYS A 217 15.72 -6.81 -13.07
N ILE A 218 15.97 -7.83 -13.90
CA ILE A 218 14.91 -8.71 -14.42
C ILE A 218 14.26 -9.49 -13.28
N LYS A 219 15.07 -10.04 -12.37
CA LYS A 219 14.57 -10.74 -11.17
C LYS A 219 13.75 -9.80 -10.29
N PHE A 220 14.18 -8.56 -10.13
CA PHE A 220 13.43 -7.55 -9.37
C PHE A 220 12.04 -7.27 -9.97
N ILE A 221 11.96 -7.10 -11.31
CA ILE A 221 10.71 -6.87 -12.02
C ILE A 221 9.80 -8.09 -11.93
N LEU A 222 10.33 -9.30 -12.16
CA LEU A 222 9.57 -10.54 -12.04
C LEU A 222 9.04 -10.77 -10.63
N LEU A 223 9.83 -10.49 -9.59
CA LEU A 223 9.37 -10.58 -8.20
C LEU A 223 8.29 -9.54 -7.90
N THR A 224 8.43 -8.32 -8.43
CA THR A 224 7.39 -7.28 -8.27
C THR A 224 6.09 -7.71 -8.94
N GLY A 225 6.13 -8.15 -10.20
CA GLY A 225 4.97 -8.71 -10.89
C GLY A 225 4.38 -9.91 -10.14
N GLY A 226 5.22 -10.82 -9.66
CA GLY A 226 4.81 -11.98 -8.87
C GLY A 226 4.08 -11.61 -7.57
N ILE A 227 4.53 -10.59 -6.85
CA ILE A 227 3.85 -10.07 -5.65
C ILE A 227 2.44 -9.57 -6.01
N TRP A 228 2.33 -8.78 -7.06
CA TRP A 228 1.05 -8.23 -7.51
C TRP A 228 0.09 -9.30 -8.02
N ILE A 229 0.59 -10.29 -8.77
CA ILE A 229 -0.17 -11.46 -9.19
C ILE A 229 -0.67 -12.25 -7.98
N CYS A 230 0.19 -12.44 -6.96
CA CYS A 230 -0.22 -13.09 -5.72
C CYS A 230 -1.31 -12.30 -4.99
N TYR A 231 -1.21 -10.97 -4.91
CA TYR A 231 -2.24 -10.15 -4.30
C TYR A 231 -3.56 -10.21 -5.08
N PHE A 232 -3.50 -10.16 -6.42
CA PHE A 232 -4.67 -10.35 -7.26
C PHE A 232 -5.35 -11.70 -7.00
N PHE A 233 -4.60 -12.81 -7.05
CA PHE A 233 -5.18 -14.13 -6.81
C PHE A 233 -5.65 -14.32 -5.37
N ALA A 234 -4.94 -13.77 -4.38
CA ALA A 234 -5.38 -13.84 -2.99
C ALA A 234 -6.75 -13.15 -2.83
N SER A 235 -6.93 -11.96 -3.39
CA SER A 235 -8.22 -11.25 -3.35
C SER A 235 -9.30 -11.95 -4.18
N TYR A 236 -8.98 -12.31 -5.43
CA TYR A 236 -9.91 -12.95 -6.35
C TYR A 236 -10.43 -14.29 -5.84
N LEU A 237 -9.55 -15.14 -5.30
CA LEU A 237 -9.93 -16.47 -4.81
C LEU A 237 -10.80 -16.39 -3.55
N VAL A 238 -10.60 -15.39 -2.68
CA VAL A 238 -11.47 -15.19 -1.51
C VAL A 238 -12.92 -14.90 -1.93
N CYS A 239 -13.15 -14.21 -3.05
CA CYS A 239 -14.51 -13.96 -3.55
C CYS A 239 -15.25 -15.27 -3.87
N PHE A 240 -14.58 -16.35 -4.28
CA PHE A 240 -15.25 -17.64 -4.50
C PHE A 240 -15.58 -18.41 -3.21
N SER A 241 -15.13 -17.93 -2.06
CA SER A 241 -15.50 -18.54 -0.78
C SER A 241 -16.98 -18.33 -0.45
N LEU A 242 -17.61 -17.27 -0.97
CA LEU A 242 -19.01 -16.95 -0.72
C LEU A 242 -19.86 -17.21 -1.97
N PRO A 243 -21.02 -17.89 -1.84
CA PRO A 243 -21.94 -18.12 -2.96
C PRO A 243 -22.42 -16.82 -3.64
N GLU A 244 -22.51 -15.73 -2.88
CA GLU A 244 -22.98 -14.43 -3.37
C GLU A 244 -22.00 -13.77 -4.36
N THR A 245 -20.75 -14.22 -4.37
CA THR A 245 -19.66 -13.66 -5.20
C THR A 245 -19.00 -14.70 -6.10
N SER A 246 -19.63 -15.87 -6.27
CA SER A 246 -19.09 -16.97 -7.10
C SER A 246 -19.10 -16.68 -8.60
N ASP A 247 -19.89 -15.70 -9.06
CA ASP A 247 -20.02 -15.35 -10.48
C ASP A 247 -19.02 -14.26 -10.92
N PHE A 248 -18.03 -13.97 -10.08
CA PHE A 248 -17.04 -12.91 -10.34
C PHE A 248 -16.13 -13.26 -11.52
N THR A 249 -16.07 -12.34 -12.47
CA THR A 249 -15.16 -12.42 -13.62
C THR A 249 -13.74 -12.04 -13.20
N LEU A 250 -12.75 -12.38 -14.02
CA LEU A 250 -11.36 -11.96 -13.79
C LEU A 250 -11.21 -10.43 -13.72
N ALA A 251 -12.07 -9.68 -14.42
CA ALA A 251 -12.09 -8.22 -14.35
C ALA A 251 -12.61 -7.71 -13.00
N ASP A 252 -13.41 -8.50 -12.28
CA ASP A 252 -13.87 -8.18 -10.93
C ASP A 252 -12.77 -8.44 -9.89
N GLY A 253 -11.84 -9.37 -10.14
CA GLY A 253 -10.67 -9.58 -9.27
C GLY A 253 -9.64 -8.44 -9.30
N CYS A 254 -9.70 -7.57 -10.31
CA CYS A 254 -8.87 -6.34 -10.39
C CYS A 254 -9.41 -5.21 -9.50
N PHE A 255 -10.55 -5.43 -8.85
CA PHE A 255 -11.25 -4.51 -7.96
C PHE A 255 -11.18 -5.04 -6.52
#